data_AF-A0A413LZ86-F1
#
_entry.id   AF-A0A413LZ86-F1
#
_cell.length_a   1.000
_cell.length_b   1.000
_cell.length_c   1.000
_cell.angle_alpha   90.00
_cell.angle_beta   90.00
_cell.angle_gamma   90.00
#
_symmetry.space_group_name_H-M   'P 1'
#
loop_
_entity.id
_entity.type
_entity.pdbx_description
1 polymer ?
#
loop_
_entity_poly.entity_id
_entity_poly.type
_entity_poly.pdbx_seq_one_letter_code
_entity_poly.pdbx_strand_id
1 'polypeptide(L)'
;MLSENIDRNLFEISVVDSNGAHKTVQLLSKDNVCYVDIGDISTKDITNKYKLLISYEGKQAQIEYSVMSYLYEASQKKAKDEKLMNLVKLIYWYGK
;
A
#
# COMPACT_ATOMS: atom_id res chain seq x y z
N MET A 1 1.94 18.17 9.66
CA MET A 1 0.95 17.52 10.55
C MET A 1 -0.37 17.49 9.80
N LEU A 2 -0.84 16.32 9.38
CA LEU A 2 -2.23 16.15 8.99
C LEU A 2 -3.03 16.12 10.29
N SER A 3 -4.01 17.01 10.42
CA SER A 3 -4.74 17.28 11.66
C SER A 3 -5.53 16.06 12.14
N GLU A 4 -5.66 15.94 13.47
CA GLU A 4 -6.22 14.79 14.20
C GLU A 4 -7.74 14.52 13.99
N ASN A 5 -8.41 15.17 13.02
CA ASN A 5 -9.86 15.07 12.84
C ASN A 5 -10.29 14.88 11.38
N ILE A 6 -9.60 14.03 10.61
CA ILE A 6 -10.14 13.54 9.35
C ILE A 6 -11.21 12.49 9.69
N ASP A 7 -12.49 12.77 9.39
CA ASP A 7 -13.54 11.74 9.42
C ASP A 7 -13.27 10.74 8.29
N ARG A 8 -12.81 9.56 8.70
CA ARG A 8 -12.32 8.51 7.79
C ARG A 8 -13.46 7.80 7.08
N ASN A 9 -14.68 7.92 7.57
CA ASN A 9 -15.87 7.38 6.92
C ASN A 9 -16.23 8.16 5.64
N LEU A 10 -15.63 9.35 5.44
CA LEU A 10 -15.79 10.13 4.21
C LEU A 10 -14.97 9.58 3.03
N PHE A 11 -14.05 8.64 3.28
CA PHE A 11 -13.23 8.02 2.24
C PHE A 11 -13.83 6.69 1.84
N GLU A 12 -14.17 6.56 0.56
CA GLU A 12 -14.46 5.27 -0.04
C GLU A 12 -13.18 4.77 -0.73
N ILE A 13 -12.62 3.67 -0.22
CA ILE A 13 -11.41 3.08 -0.77
C ILE A 13 -11.72 1.70 -1.31
N SER A 14 -11.37 1.47 -2.58
CA SER A 14 -11.44 0.15 -3.19
C SER A 14 -10.09 -0.26 -3.78
N VAL A 15 -9.77 -1.53 -3.59
CA VAL A 15 -8.61 -2.20 -4.19
C VAL A 15 -9.14 -3.05 -5.33
N VAL A 16 -8.58 -2.85 -6.51
CA VAL A 16 -8.78 -3.72 -7.66
C VAL A 16 -7.53 -4.57 -7.80
N ASP A 17 -7.69 -5.89 -7.66
CA ASP A 17 -6.59 -6.84 -7.85
C ASP A 17 -6.26 -7.05 -9.34
N SER A 18 -5.22 -7.83 -9.61
CA SER A 18 -4.80 -8.14 -10.98
C SER A 18 -5.82 -8.95 -11.78
N ASN A 19 -6.78 -9.59 -11.12
CA ASN A 19 -7.86 -10.34 -11.74
C ASN A 19 -9.11 -9.47 -11.99
N GLY A 20 -9.06 -8.18 -11.61
CA GLY A 20 -10.19 -7.26 -11.70
C GLY A 20 -11.20 -7.41 -10.56
N ALA A 21 -10.89 -8.18 -9.52
CA ALA A 21 -11.76 -8.30 -8.36
C ALA A 21 -11.67 -7.04 -7.49
N HIS A 22 -12.83 -6.54 -7.07
CA HIS A 22 -12.95 -5.36 -6.23
C HIS A 22 -13.08 -5.76 -4.75
N LYS A 23 -12.28 -5.13 -3.89
CA LYS A 23 -12.38 -5.23 -2.43
C LYS A 23 -12.47 -3.83 -1.83
N THR A 24 -13.56 -3.55 -1.12
CA THR A 24 -13.65 -2.33 -0.31
C THR A 24 -12.82 -2.49 0.94
N VAL A 25 -12.04 -1.46 1.27
CA VAL A 25 -11.13 -1.45 2.42
C VAL A 25 -11.33 -0.17 3.21
N GLN A 26 -11.01 -0.20 4.50
CA GLN A 26 -11.11 0.97 5.38
C GLN A 26 -9.76 1.69 5.48
N LEU A 27 -9.81 3.02 5.62
CA LEU A 27 -8.63 3.81 5.95
C LEU A 27 -8.28 3.64 7.43
N LEU A 28 -7.14 3.02 7.69
CA LEU A 28 -6.62 2.77 9.04
C LEU A 28 -5.68 3.88 9.46
N SER A 29 -5.45 4.03 10.77
CA SER A 29 -4.40 4.89 11.30
C SER A 29 -3.64 4.25 12.43
N LYS A 30 -2.34 4.47 12.46
CA LYS A 30 -1.50 4.16 13.61
C LYS A 30 -0.34 5.15 13.66
N ASP A 31 0.03 5.61 14.86
CA ASP A 31 1.20 6.46 15.09
C ASP A 31 1.25 7.72 14.18
N ASN A 32 0.12 8.41 14.01
CA ASN A 32 -0.05 9.58 13.13
C ASN A 32 0.18 9.33 11.63
N VAL A 33 0.11 8.08 11.20
CA VAL A 33 0.17 7.68 9.79
C VAL A 33 -1.15 7.01 9.41
N CYS A 34 -1.74 7.43 8.29
CA CYS A 34 -2.88 6.74 7.68
C CYS A 34 -2.37 5.70 6.67
N TYR A 35 -2.97 4.52 6.67
CA TYR A 35 -2.60 3.45 5.76
C TYR A 35 -3.82 2.61 5.37
N VAL A 36 -3.67 1.86 4.29
CA VAL A 36 -4.65 0.88 3.81
C VAL A 36 -3.99 -0.49 3.93
N ASP A 37 -4.68 -1.43 4.56
CA ASP A 37 -4.19 -2.81 4.65
C ASP A 37 -4.76 -3.63 3.48
N ILE A 38 -3.85 -4.22 2.69
CA ILE A 38 -4.19 -5.14 1.61
C ILE A 38 -3.65 -6.52 2.00
N GLY A 39 -4.50 -7.28 2.71
CA GLY A 39 -4.21 -8.65 3.11
C GLY A 39 -4.29 -9.66 1.96
N ASP A 40 -3.86 -10.89 2.24
CA ASP A 40 -3.99 -12.08 1.39
C ASP A 40 -3.25 -12.02 0.04
N ILE A 41 -2.21 -11.19 -0.07
CA ILE A 41 -1.35 -11.16 -1.25
C ILE A 41 -0.47 -12.43 -1.25
N SER A 42 -0.69 -13.30 -2.23
CA SER A 42 0.16 -14.47 -2.46
C SER A 42 1.56 -14.03 -2.90
N THR A 43 2.60 -14.75 -2.47
CA THR A 43 3.99 -14.45 -2.85
C THR A 43 4.22 -14.47 -4.36
N LYS A 44 3.47 -15.30 -5.10
CA LYS A 44 3.51 -15.35 -6.57
C LYS A 44 2.97 -14.07 -7.24
N ASP A 45 2.14 -13.32 -6.51
CA ASP A 45 1.45 -12.12 -7.01
C ASP A 45 2.16 -10.82 -6.56
N ILE A 46 3.35 -10.93 -5.95
CA ILE A 46 4.11 -9.79 -5.40
C ILE A 46 4.48 -8.74 -6.46
N THR A 47 4.61 -9.17 -7.72
CA THR A 47 4.88 -8.31 -8.88
C THR A 47 3.62 -7.70 -9.48
N ASN A 48 2.44 -8.24 -9.15
CA ASN A 48 1.18 -7.81 -9.73
C ASN A 48 0.87 -6.38 -9.29
N LYS A 49 0.32 -5.60 -10.23
CA LYS A 49 -0.15 -4.25 -9.94
C LYS A 49 -1.58 -4.31 -9.42
N TYR A 50 -1.81 -3.58 -8.35
CA TYR A 50 -3.10 -3.33 -7.74
C TYR A 50 -3.48 -1.87 -8.01
N LYS A 51 -4.76 -1.62 -8.25
CA LYS A 51 -5.29 -0.26 -8.38
C LYS A 51 -6.00 0.11 -7.09
N LEU A 52 -5.51 1.15 -6.43
CA LEU A 52 -6.21 1.80 -5.32
C LEU A 52 -7.06 2.92 -5.91
N LEU A 53 -8.37 2.86 -5.71
CA LEU A 53 -9.31 3.92 -6.04
C LEU A 53 -9.75 4.55 -4.72
N ILE A 54 -9.49 5.85 -4.57
CA ILE A 54 -9.84 6.63 -3.37
C ILE A 54 -10.82 7.69 -3.80
N SER A 55 -12.01 7.69 -3.20
CA SER A 55 -13.04 8.71 -3.44
C SER A 55 -13.31 9.51 -2.17
N TYR A 56 -13.45 10.83 -2.34
CA TYR A 56 -13.77 11.79 -1.28
C TYR A 56 -14.58 12.95 -1.86
N GLU A 57 -15.75 13.24 -1.29
CA GLU A 57 -16.66 14.34 -1.73
C GLU A 57 -16.92 14.35 -3.26
N GLY A 58 -17.13 13.17 -3.86
CA GLY A 58 -17.38 13.02 -5.31
C GLY A 58 -16.15 13.22 -6.20
N LYS A 59 -14.96 13.45 -5.65
CA LYS A 59 -13.69 13.43 -6.37
C LYS A 59 -13.03 12.07 -6.22
N GLN A 60 -12.38 11.59 -7.28
CA GLN A 60 -11.70 10.30 -7.30
C GLN A 60 -10.23 10.46 -7.66
N ALA A 61 -9.37 9.75 -6.93
CA ALA A 61 -7.97 9.55 -7.25
C ALA A 61 -7.70 8.06 -7.49
N GLN A 62 -6.83 7.77 -8.45
CA GLN A 62 -6.37 6.41 -8.73
C GLN A 62 -4.85 6.34 -8.54
N ILE A 63 -4.41 5.30 -7.84
CA ILE A 63 -2.99 5.00 -7.62
C ILE A 63 -2.77 3.55 -8.03
N GLU A 64 -1.77 3.29 -8.87
CA GLU A 64 -1.33 1.94 -9.18
C GLU A 64 -0.07 1.61 -8.37
N TYR A 65 -0.05 0.48 -7.68
CA TYR A 65 1.09 0.04 -6.89
C TYR A 65 1.25 -1.48 -6.95
N SER A 66 2.46 -1.97 -6.75
CA SER A 66 2.74 -3.39 -6.48
C SER A 66 3.55 -3.49 -5.21
N VAL A 67 3.58 -4.67 -4.59
CA VAL A 67 4.45 -4.92 -3.43
C VAL A 67 5.91 -4.70 -3.84
N MET A 68 6.30 -5.05 -5.07
CA MET A 68 7.65 -4.75 -5.59
C MET A 68 7.95 -3.25 -5.72
N SER A 69 6.99 -2.42 -6.13
CA SER A 69 7.18 -0.95 -6.14
C SER A 69 7.42 -0.42 -4.73
N TYR A 70 6.68 -0.92 -3.74
CA TYR A 70 6.90 -0.56 -2.34
C TYR A 70 8.28 -1.02 -1.84
N LEU A 71 8.66 -2.28 -2.13
CA LEU A 71 9.98 -2.81 -1.74
C LEU A 71 11.12 -2.00 -2.37
N TYR A 72 10.97 -1.57 -3.63
CA TYR A 72 11.92 -0.66 -4.27
C TYR A 72 12.05 0.66 -3.49
N GLU A 73 10.95 1.37 -3.26
CA GLU A 73 10.98 2.65 -2.54
C GLU A 73 11.52 2.52 -1.12
N ALA A 74 11.15 1.43 -0.43
CA ALA A 74 11.66 1.12 0.91
C ALA A 74 13.17 0.86 0.86
N SER A 75 13.67 0.11 -0.12
CA SER A 75 15.09 -0.25 -0.26
C SER A 75 16.04 0.96 -0.43
N GLN A 76 15.51 2.07 -0.95
CA GLN A 76 16.25 3.30 -1.21
C GLN A 76 16.32 4.23 0.02
N LYS A 77 15.54 3.98 1.07
CA LYS A 77 15.53 4.82 2.28
C LYS A 77 16.59 4.34 3.27
N LYS A 78 17.31 5.29 3.90
CA LYS A 78 18.14 4.99 5.08
C LYS A 78 17.23 4.56 6.23
N ALA A 79 17.24 3.27 6.55
CA ALA A 79 16.43 2.71 7.63
C ALA A 79 17.20 2.68 8.96
N LYS A 80 16.45 2.82 10.06
CA LYS A 80 16.96 2.57 11.41
C LYS A 80 17.14 1.08 11.72
N ASP A 81 16.46 0.20 10.98
CA ASP A 81 16.55 -1.25 11.10
C ASP A 81 17.24 -1.85 9.87
N GLU A 82 18.54 -2.13 10.01
CA GLU A 82 19.37 -2.69 8.94
C GLU A 82 18.98 -4.12 8.57
N LYS A 83 18.52 -4.94 9.53
CA LYS A 83 18.18 -6.35 9.27
C LYS A 83 16.93 -6.44 8.40
N LEU A 84 15.89 -5.70 8.77
CA LEU A 84 14.68 -5.61 7.96
C LEU A 84 14.99 -5.06 6.56
N MET A 85 15.85 -4.04 6.47
CA MET A 85 16.20 -3.43 5.18
C MET A 85 17.01 -4.37 4.29
N ASN A 86 17.92 -5.16 4.87
CA ASN A 86 18.66 -6.19 4.13
C ASN A 86 17.73 -7.29 3.63
N LEU A 87 16.71 -7.68 4.41
CA LEU A 87 15.69 -8.62 3.94
C LEU A 87 14.86 -8.05 2.78
N VAL A 88 14.39 -6.80 2.88
CA VAL A 88 13.66 -6.10 1.81
C VAL A 88 14.49 -6.04 0.53
N LYS A 89 15.78 -5.68 0.64
CA LYS A 89 16.72 -5.70 -0.49
C LYS A 89 16.87 -7.11 -1.06
N LEU A 90 17.05 -8.12 -0.21
CA LEU A 90 17.23 -9.49 -0.68
C LEU A 90 16.01 -9.98 -1.48
N ILE A 91 14.80 -9.71 -1.00
CA ILE A 91 13.55 -10.05 -1.69
C ILE A 91 13.45 -9.29 -3.02
N TYR A 92 13.71 -7.98 -3.05
CA TYR A 92 13.59 -7.18 -4.26
C TYR A 92 14.63 -7.56 -5.33
N TRP A 93 15.90 -7.69 -4.94
CA TRP A 93 17.01 -7.91 -5.87
C TRP A 93 17.15 -9.37 -6.30
N TYR A 94 16.77 -10.32 -5.44
CA TYR A 94 17.06 -11.75 -5.63
C TYR A 94 15.86 -12.68 -5.51
N GLY A 95 14.67 -12.21 -5.10
CA GLY A 95 13.48 -13.03 -4.90
C GLY A 95 12.75 -13.44 -6.18
N LYS A 96 13.49 -13.74 -7.26
CA LYS A 96 12.95 -14.27 -8.52
C LYS A 96 12.50 -15.72 -8.38
#